data_AF-A0A9P9IGZ7-F1
#
_entry.id   AF-A0A9P9IGZ7-F1
#
_cell.length_a   1.000
_cell.length_b   1.000
_cell.length_c   1.000
_cell.angle_alpha   90.00
_cell.angle_beta   90.00
_cell.angle_gamma   90.00
#
_symmetry.space_group_name_H-M   'P 1'
#
loop_
_entity.id
_entity.type
_entity.pdbx_description
1 polymer ?
#
loop_
_entity_poly.entity_id
_entity_poly.type
_entity_poly.pdbx_seq_one_letter_code
_entity_poly.pdbx_strand_id
1 'polypeptide(L)'
;MKWYWANWYNVNAGIGVLAFSILGIYWTRFDVVQRCIIANFAVVNLHNWEEFGFPGGFPGIVNTAFMRSDRPPNYPLNQIISAVGNNWLNYFVYLGPVFFPGINWLTLCPIAFGLLELSFHGVVLNILVRRPYNPGLATSLFGFLPIAAIYLRHEYANGLITSNDWLWAFLYGMANYLAAFYYLSTHLPGGKDARYSFTKEEMDRFDTDIWLPSVWLAYYRENWYYFTAAAFVASTFVMGFLGHYLSHIQIILTYNTMALLVHQVEEYILPGGGPLVMNVVIYEEKSDYDRFPGNKQSMVWVNTLAYPFYLSAVVFPQKIWLGLAQCLFGFSQVFAHGLSMNIAANTGYNPGLASALLLHLPIGIYYIAYVQDHGLVAVSDWLQAVGALVATIIVTIPVPILAFCDRNSAYPLTQKEMSGFDMLNKFKAKGLLNLGRETLGD
;
A
#
# COMPACT_ATOMS: atom_id res chain seq x y z
N MET A 1 -15.58 -5.39 -23.15
CA MET A 1 -14.89 -4.07 -23.14
C MET A 1 -13.43 -4.26 -23.52
N LYS A 2 -12.77 -3.32 -24.21
CA LYS A 2 -11.29 -3.35 -24.34
C LYS A 2 -10.74 -3.20 -22.92
N TRP A 3 -9.99 -4.21 -22.43
CA TRP A 3 -9.53 -4.37 -21.04
C TRP A 3 -9.08 -3.07 -20.37
N TYR A 4 -8.35 -2.22 -21.09
CA TYR A 4 -7.84 -0.93 -20.61
C TYR A 4 -8.94 -0.02 -20.05
N TRP A 5 -10.06 0.17 -20.76
CA TRP A 5 -11.11 1.10 -20.33
C TRP A 5 -11.80 0.67 -19.03
N ALA A 6 -11.77 -0.62 -18.70
CA ALA A 6 -12.29 -1.13 -17.43
C ALA A 6 -11.23 -1.17 -16.31
N ASN A 7 -9.96 -0.89 -16.63
CA ASN A 7 -8.83 -1.08 -15.72
C ASN A 7 -7.83 0.10 -15.74
N TRP A 8 -8.20 1.25 -16.32
CA TRP A 8 -7.30 2.38 -16.51
C TRP A 8 -6.77 2.90 -15.17
N TYR A 9 -7.59 2.89 -14.12
CA TYR A 9 -7.20 3.28 -12.77
C TYR A 9 -6.17 2.32 -12.15
N ASN A 10 -6.18 1.02 -12.52
CA ASN A 10 -5.13 0.07 -12.11
C ASN A 10 -3.82 0.35 -12.86
N VAL A 11 -3.89 0.75 -14.13
CA VAL A 11 -2.72 1.20 -14.89
C VAL A 11 -2.14 2.46 -14.24
N ASN A 12 -2.99 3.41 -13.85
CA ASN A 12 -2.56 4.60 -13.13
C ASN A 12 -1.89 4.24 -11.80
N ALA A 13 -2.41 3.30 -11.02
CA ALA A 13 -1.72 2.83 -9.81
C ALA A 13 -0.29 2.36 -10.12
N GLY A 14 -0.11 1.58 -11.21
CA GLY A 14 1.21 1.18 -11.69
C GLY A 14 2.12 2.36 -12.09
N ILE A 15 1.57 3.38 -12.76
CA ILE A 15 2.30 4.63 -13.09
C ILE A 15 2.69 5.38 -11.82
N GLY A 16 1.80 5.46 -10.84
CA GLY A 16 2.06 6.07 -9.54
C GLY A 16 3.25 5.40 -8.85
N VAL A 17 3.23 4.06 -8.77
CA VAL A 17 4.34 3.26 -8.22
C VAL A 17 5.64 3.48 -9.00
N LEU A 18 5.58 3.53 -10.34
CA LEU A 18 6.75 3.80 -11.18
C LEU A 18 7.34 5.19 -10.92
N ALA A 19 6.50 6.24 -10.93
CA ALA A 19 6.93 7.61 -10.67
C ALA A 19 7.58 7.74 -9.29
N PHE A 20 6.99 7.07 -8.29
CA PHE A 20 7.53 6.96 -6.95
C PHE A 20 8.86 6.20 -6.89
N SER A 21 9.01 5.13 -7.65
CA SER A 21 10.27 4.39 -7.76
C SER A 21 11.37 5.24 -8.39
N ILE A 22 11.06 5.99 -9.46
CA ILE A 22 11.99 6.94 -10.10
C ILE A 22 12.41 8.02 -9.11
N LEU A 23 11.46 8.60 -8.37
CA LEU A 23 11.76 9.59 -7.34
C LEU A 23 12.71 9.04 -6.26
N GLY A 24 12.46 7.82 -5.78
CA GLY A 24 13.32 7.17 -4.79
C GLY A 24 14.74 6.88 -5.31
N ILE A 25 14.86 6.31 -6.52
CA ILE A 25 16.15 5.93 -7.11
C ILE A 25 16.99 7.17 -7.45
N TYR A 26 16.37 8.22 -7.97
CA TYR A 26 17.05 9.43 -8.44
C TYR A 26 16.85 10.62 -7.48
N TRP A 27 16.59 10.34 -6.20
CA TRP A 27 16.27 11.35 -5.19
C TRP A 27 17.21 12.56 -5.22
N THR A 28 18.51 12.30 -5.19
CA THR A 28 19.56 13.34 -5.14
C THR A 28 19.77 14.07 -6.46
N ARG A 29 19.18 13.58 -7.56
CA ARG A 29 19.25 14.20 -8.89
C ARG A 29 18.17 15.27 -9.09
N PHE A 30 17.10 15.21 -8.32
CA PHE A 30 16.02 16.18 -8.37
C PHE A 30 16.19 17.24 -7.28
N ASP A 31 15.88 18.50 -7.60
CA ASP A 31 15.73 19.54 -6.58
C ASP A 31 14.42 19.35 -5.79
N VAL A 32 14.21 20.17 -4.75
CA VAL A 32 13.05 20.03 -3.86
C VAL A 32 11.73 20.24 -4.62
N VAL A 33 11.69 21.18 -5.57
CA VAL A 33 10.52 21.48 -6.40
C VAL A 33 10.18 20.24 -7.23
N GLN A 34 11.14 19.72 -8.00
CA GLN A 34 10.99 18.52 -8.81
C GLN A 34 10.57 17.31 -7.98
N ARG A 35 11.16 17.10 -6.80
CA ARG A 35 10.75 16.02 -5.88
C ARG A 35 9.28 16.14 -5.49
N CYS A 36 8.82 17.35 -5.16
CA CYS A 36 7.42 17.60 -4.83
C CYS A 36 6.51 17.36 -6.03
N ILE A 37 6.85 17.83 -7.23
CA ILE A 37 6.00 17.65 -8.42
C ILE A 37 5.94 16.18 -8.84
N ILE A 38 7.05 15.45 -8.85
CA ILE A 38 7.07 14.02 -9.17
C ILE A 38 6.26 13.23 -8.13
N ALA A 39 6.41 13.55 -6.83
CA ALA A 39 5.60 12.96 -5.78
C ALA A 39 4.11 13.25 -5.99
N ASN A 40 3.76 14.50 -6.34
CA ASN A 40 2.39 14.91 -6.59
C ASN A 40 1.78 14.20 -7.81
N PHE A 41 2.56 14.02 -8.87
CA PHE A 41 2.18 13.22 -10.03
C PHE A 41 1.96 11.75 -9.68
N ALA A 42 2.80 11.17 -8.82
CA ALA A 42 2.57 9.82 -8.34
C ALA A 42 1.29 9.72 -7.50
N VAL A 43 1.04 10.69 -6.61
CA VAL A 43 -0.17 10.73 -5.77
C VAL A 43 -1.43 10.87 -6.61
N VAL A 44 -1.50 11.75 -7.63
CA VAL A 44 -2.73 11.85 -8.45
C VAL A 44 -3.05 10.55 -9.20
N ASN A 45 -2.03 9.78 -9.58
CA ASN A 45 -2.24 8.48 -10.17
C ASN A 45 -2.80 7.45 -9.16
N LEU A 46 -2.36 7.52 -7.91
CA LEU A 46 -2.95 6.72 -6.82
C LEU A 46 -4.34 7.25 -6.40
N HIS A 47 -4.58 8.55 -6.51
CA HIS A 47 -5.86 9.18 -6.25
C HIS A 47 -6.93 8.65 -7.22
N ASN A 48 -6.61 8.59 -8.51
CA ASN A 48 -7.47 7.94 -9.51
C ASN A 48 -7.75 6.46 -9.17
N TRP A 49 -6.77 5.76 -8.61
CA TRP A 49 -6.98 4.39 -8.13
C TRP A 49 -7.87 4.34 -6.90
N GLU A 50 -7.74 5.28 -5.97
CA GLU A 50 -8.61 5.37 -4.80
C GLU A 50 -10.08 5.63 -5.19
N GLU A 51 -10.30 6.57 -6.10
CA GLU A 51 -11.62 7.01 -6.55
C GLU A 51 -12.38 5.95 -7.35
N PHE A 52 -11.68 5.21 -8.23
CA PHE A 52 -12.31 4.28 -9.18
C PHE A 52 -12.02 2.80 -8.87
N GLY A 53 -10.86 2.50 -8.28
CA GLY A 53 -10.41 1.15 -7.96
C GLY A 53 -10.83 0.69 -6.57
N PHE A 54 -10.17 1.20 -5.53
CA PHE A 54 -10.44 0.84 -4.14
C PHE A 54 -10.19 2.00 -3.15
N PRO A 55 -11.16 2.36 -2.28
CA PRO A 55 -12.46 1.71 -2.12
C PRO A 55 -13.39 1.89 -3.32
N GLY A 56 -13.09 2.84 -4.21
CA GLY A 56 -13.89 3.09 -5.40
C GLY A 56 -15.26 3.68 -5.07
N GLY A 57 -16.07 3.94 -6.08
CA GLY A 57 -17.44 4.46 -5.91
C GLY A 57 -17.58 5.96 -6.15
N PHE A 58 -16.48 6.66 -6.50
CA PHE A 58 -16.55 8.05 -6.95
C PHE A 58 -17.54 8.26 -8.12
N PRO A 59 -17.62 7.37 -9.14
CA PRO A 59 -18.66 7.46 -10.16
C PRO A 59 -20.08 7.46 -9.61
N GLY A 60 -20.36 6.60 -8.62
CA GLY A 60 -21.65 6.53 -7.95
C GLY A 60 -21.99 7.82 -7.22
N ILE A 61 -21.03 8.37 -6.46
CA ILE A 61 -21.16 9.65 -5.74
C ILE A 61 -21.45 10.78 -6.73
N VAL A 62 -20.60 10.94 -7.75
CA VAL A 62 -20.71 12.07 -8.68
C VAL A 62 -21.96 11.96 -9.53
N ASN A 63 -22.18 10.84 -10.20
CA ASN A 63 -23.28 10.73 -11.15
C ASN A 63 -24.64 10.69 -10.46
N THR A 64 -24.74 10.06 -9.28
CA THR A 64 -26.01 9.88 -8.56
C THR A 64 -26.27 11.01 -7.57
N ALA A 65 -25.36 11.25 -6.63
CA ALA A 65 -25.60 12.16 -5.52
C ALA A 65 -25.32 13.63 -5.89
N PHE A 66 -24.21 13.89 -6.59
CA PHE A 66 -23.79 15.25 -6.93
C PHE A 66 -24.55 15.80 -8.15
N MET A 67 -24.53 15.04 -9.26
CA MET A 67 -25.08 15.47 -10.56
C MET A 67 -26.53 15.04 -10.80
N ARG A 68 -27.07 14.13 -9.97
CA ARG A 68 -28.46 13.65 -10.05
C ARG A 68 -28.87 13.19 -11.46
N SER A 69 -27.99 12.42 -12.09
CA SER A 69 -28.19 11.91 -13.44
C SER A 69 -29.40 10.99 -13.53
N ASP A 70 -30.11 11.06 -14.65
CA ASP A 70 -31.19 10.12 -15.01
C ASP A 70 -30.67 8.80 -15.59
N ARG A 71 -29.38 8.73 -15.93
CA ARG A 71 -28.67 7.50 -16.31
C ARG A 71 -27.28 7.43 -15.65
N PRO A 72 -27.22 7.22 -14.33
CA PRO A 72 -25.96 7.31 -13.57
C PRO A 72 -24.80 6.45 -14.07
N PRO A 73 -24.98 5.23 -14.61
CA PRO A 73 -23.83 4.46 -15.11
C PRO A 73 -23.17 5.05 -16.37
N ASN A 74 -23.87 5.92 -17.10
CA ASN A 74 -23.46 6.38 -18.44
C ASN A 74 -23.14 7.88 -18.51
N TYR A 75 -23.66 8.68 -17.58
CA TYR A 75 -23.61 10.14 -17.65
C TYR A 75 -23.70 10.77 -16.24
N PRO A 76 -23.06 11.91 -15.97
CA PRO A 76 -22.12 12.65 -16.84
C PRO A 76 -20.75 11.99 -16.96
N LEU A 77 -20.32 11.22 -15.97
CA LEU A 77 -19.10 10.41 -16.07
C LEU A 77 -19.40 9.04 -16.68
N ASN A 78 -18.45 8.52 -17.42
CA ASN A 78 -18.37 7.13 -17.87
C ASN A 78 -16.89 6.72 -17.98
N GLN A 79 -16.61 5.46 -18.28
CA GLN A 79 -15.23 4.97 -18.28
C GLN A 79 -14.29 5.75 -19.20
N ILE A 80 -14.75 6.15 -20.38
CA ILE A 80 -13.90 6.91 -21.32
C ILE A 80 -13.71 8.34 -20.84
N ILE A 81 -14.78 9.02 -20.43
CA ILE A 81 -14.69 10.42 -19.97
C ILE A 81 -13.76 10.50 -18.76
N SER A 82 -13.95 9.60 -17.79
CA SER A 82 -13.11 9.54 -16.60
C SER A 82 -11.66 9.19 -16.93
N ALA A 83 -11.43 8.18 -17.77
CA ALA A 83 -10.07 7.81 -18.14
C ALA A 83 -9.35 8.93 -18.90
N VAL A 84 -9.98 9.52 -19.91
CA VAL A 84 -9.36 10.57 -20.74
C VAL A 84 -9.18 11.87 -19.94
N GLY A 85 -10.20 12.31 -19.22
CA GLY A 85 -10.15 13.55 -18.45
C GLY A 85 -9.08 13.50 -17.35
N ASN A 86 -9.05 12.41 -16.57
CA ASN A 86 -8.05 12.26 -15.52
C ASN A 86 -6.64 12.07 -16.08
N ASN A 87 -6.44 11.28 -17.14
CA ASN A 87 -5.11 11.14 -17.74
C ASN A 87 -4.64 12.43 -18.41
N TRP A 88 -5.54 13.25 -18.96
CA TRP A 88 -5.18 14.59 -19.44
C TRP A 88 -4.58 15.44 -18.32
N LEU A 89 -5.27 15.53 -17.18
CA LEU A 89 -4.74 16.28 -16.03
C LEU A 89 -3.44 15.67 -15.51
N ASN A 90 -3.34 14.34 -15.39
CA ASN A 90 -2.13 13.67 -14.95
C ASN A 90 -0.92 14.06 -15.81
N TYR A 91 -1.05 14.09 -17.13
CA TYR A 91 0.09 14.34 -18.00
C TYR A 91 0.38 15.83 -18.22
N PHE A 92 -0.64 16.66 -18.41
CA PHE A 92 -0.43 18.08 -18.72
C PHE A 92 -0.26 18.94 -17.45
N VAL A 93 -1.06 18.69 -16.42
CA VAL A 93 -1.05 19.50 -15.20
C VAL A 93 -0.05 18.95 -14.17
N TYR A 94 0.08 17.64 -14.02
CA TYR A 94 0.94 17.06 -12.98
C TYR A 94 2.33 16.65 -13.49
N LEU A 95 2.44 15.98 -14.64
CA LEU A 95 3.73 15.56 -15.19
C LEU A 95 4.44 16.69 -15.93
N GLY A 96 3.72 17.48 -16.72
CA GLY A 96 4.27 18.60 -17.50
C GLY A 96 5.22 19.52 -16.72
N PRO A 97 4.84 20.02 -15.53
CA PRO A 97 5.69 20.91 -14.74
C PRO A 97 7.03 20.30 -14.27
N VAL A 98 7.17 18.97 -14.23
CA VAL A 98 8.43 18.30 -13.84
C VAL A 98 9.60 18.72 -14.76
N PHE A 99 9.29 18.98 -16.03
CA PHE A 99 10.28 19.36 -17.05
C PHE A 99 10.61 20.86 -17.02
N PHE A 100 9.87 21.66 -16.25
CA PHE A 100 10.02 23.11 -16.17
C PHE A 100 10.04 23.61 -14.71
N PRO A 101 10.96 23.11 -13.86
CA PRO A 101 10.94 23.40 -12.43
C PRO A 101 11.14 24.88 -12.09
N GLY A 102 11.74 25.67 -12.99
CA GLY A 102 11.93 27.12 -12.82
C GLY A 102 10.74 27.99 -13.19
N ILE A 103 9.60 27.43 -13.61
CA ILE A 103 8.38 28.19 -13.90
C ILE A 103 7.41 28.06 -12.72
N ASN A 104 7.43 29.03 -11.81
CA ASN A 104 6.82 28.93 -10.50
C ASN A 104 5.29 28.73 -10.54
N TRP A 105 4.55 29.53 -11.33
CA TRP A 105 3.10 29.33 -11.49
C TRP A 105 2.75 27.95 -12.08
N LEU A 106 3.61 27.39 -12.92
CA LEU A 106 3.38 26.10 -13.56
C LEU A 106 3.59 24.95 -12.57
N THR A 107 4.63 25.00 -11.75
CA THR A 107 4.87 24.01 -10.68
C THR A 107 3.90 24.18 -9.51
N LEU A 108 3.41 25.39 -9.25
CA LEU A 108 2.39 25.67 -8.25
C LEU A 108 1.02 25.09 -8.63
N CYS A 109 0.68 25.02 -9.92
CA CYS A 109 -0.62 24.53 -10.38
C CYS A 109 -1.01 23.14 -9.85
N PRO A 110 -0.21 22.06 -10.02
CA PRO A 110 -0.58 20.76 -9.50
C PRO A 110 -0.65 20.74 -7.96
N ILE A 111 0.12 21.59 -7.26
CA ILE A 111 0.03 21.72 -5.80
C ILE A 111 -1.30 22.34 -5.39
N ALA A 112 -1.70 23.42 -6.06
CA ALA A 112 -2.99 24.07 -5.84
C ALA A 112 -4.16 23.10 -6.16
N PHE A 113 -4.05 22.31 -7.21
CA PHE A 113 -5.05 21.30 -7.57
C PHE A 113 -5.17 20.21 -6.49
N GLY A 114 -4.05 19.70 -5.96
CA GLY A 114 -4.08 18.76 -4.83
C GLY A 114 -4.73 19.33 -3.55
N LEU A 115 -4.59 20.63 -3.28
CA LEU A 115 -5.29 21.30 -2.18
C LEU A 115 -6.80 21.48 -2.45
N LEU A 116 -7.19 21.65 -3.72
CA LEU A 116 -8.60 21.64 -4.12
C LEU A 116 -9.21 20.25 -3.92
N GLU A 117 -8.50 19.18 -4.28
CA GLU A 117 -8.96 17.81 -4.01
C GLU A 117 -9.15 17.56 -2.51
N LEU A 118 -8.22 18.01 -1.68
CA LEU A 118 -8.38 17.95 -0.23
C LEU A 118 -9.65 18.69 0.25
N SER A 119 -9.97 19.83 -0.33
CA SER A 119 -11.17 20.59 0.04
C SER A 119 -12.44 19.88 -0.45
N PHE A 120 -12.42 19.33 -1.66
CA PHE A 120 -13.55 18.65 -2.27
C PHE A 120 -13.86 17.33 -1.55
N HIS A 121 -12.86 16.45 -1.40
CA HIS A 121 -13.02 15.19 -0.68
C HIS A 121 -13.14 15.39 0.83
N GLY A 122 -12.37 16.30 1.43
CA GLY A 122 -12.38 16.53 2.88
C GLY A 122 -13.65 17.16 3.41
N VAL A 123 -14.31 18.00 2.61
CA VAL A 123 -15.47 18.80 3.04
C VAL A 123 -16.69 18.53 2.18
N VAL A 124 -16.63 18.84 0.88
CA VAL A 124 -17.82 18.85 0.01
C VAL A 124 -18.46 17.47 -0.10
N LEU A 125 -17.68 16.46 -0.47
CA LEU A 125 -18.19 15.10 -0.65
C LEU A 125 -18.59 14.49 0.69
N ASN A 126 -17.81 14.69 1.75
CA ASN A 126 -18.17 14.23 3.10
C ASN A 126 -19.52 14.78 3.57
N ILE A 127 -19.82 16.06 3.32
CA ILE A 127 -21.12 16.66 3.61
C ILE A 127 -22.21 16.06 2.70
N LEU A 128 -21.94 15.94 1.40
CA LEU A 128 -22.89 15.41 0.42
C LEU A 128 -23.32 13.98 0.74
N VAL A 129 -22.35 13.10 1.04
CA VAL A 129 -22.60 11.69 1.35
C VAL A 129 -22.90 11.46 2.84
N ARG A 130 -22.74 12.49 3.68
CA ARG A 130 -22.91 12.46 5.14
C ARG A 130 -22.05 11.41 5.83
N ARG A 131 -20.78 11.34 5.43
CA ARG A 131 -19.81 10.37 5.95
C ARG A 131 -18.47 11.06 6.23
N PRO A 132 -17.67 10.51 7.15
CA PRO A 132 -16.33 11.04 7.44
C PRO A 132 -15.31 10.70 6.36
N TYR A 133 -15.64 9.80 5.44
CA TYR A 133 -14.75 9.37 4.37
C TYR A 133 -15.51 9.21 3.04
N ASN A 134 -14.81 9.49 1.96
CA ASN A 134 -15.18 9.16 0.59
C ASN A 134 -13.91 8.80 -0.22
N PRO A 135 -14.06 8.03 -1.32
CA PRO A 135 -12.94 7.69 -2.20
C PRO A 135 -12.24 8.96 -2.71
N GLY A 136 -10.93 9.03 -2.53
CA GLY A 136 -10.06 10.18 -2.84
C GLY A 136 -9.60 10.96 -1.60
N LEU A 137 -10.24 10.73 -0.44
CA LEU A 137 -9.87 11.42 0.81
C LEU A 137 -8.51 10.98 1.36
N ALA A 138 -8.16 9.70 1.29
CA ALA A 138 -6.91 9.20 1.87
C ALA A 138 -5.70 9.76 1.12
N THR A 139 -5.68 9.68 -0.21
CA THR A 139 -4.62 10.26 -1.03
C THR A 139 -4.58 11.79 -0.93
N SER A 140 -5.72 12.44 -0.71
CA SER A 140 -5.74 13.89 -0.44
C SER A 140 -5.09 14.26 0.90
N LEU A 141 -5.44 13.54 1.97
CA LEU A 141 -4.91 13.81 3.32
C LEU A 141 -3.45 13.37 3.49
N PHE A 142 -3.09 12.19 2.98
CA PHE A 142 -1.79 11.57 3.23
C PHE A 142 -0.81 11.72 2.06
N GLY A 143 -1.29 12.16 0.89
CA GLY A 143 -0.46 12.44 -0.28
C GLY A 143 -0.39 13.93 -0.58
N PHE A 144 -1.49 14.52 -1.06
CA PHE A 144 -1.49 15.91 -1.52
C PHE A 144 -1.12 16.92 -0.43
N LEU A 145 -1.73 16.81 0.76
CA LEU A 145 -1.48 17.73 1.86
C LEU A 145 -0.01 17.82 2.31
N PRO A 146 0.68 16.71 2.67
CA PRO A 146 2.08 16.80 3.09
C PRO A 146 3.00 17.30 1.97
N ILE A 147 2.76 16.91 0.72
CA ILE A 147 3.55 17.41 -0.43
C ILE A 147 3.35 18.91 -0.59
N ALA A 148 2.09 19.38 -0.54
CA ALA A 148 1.77 20.81 -0.63
C ALA A 148 2.42 21.60 0.52
N ALA A 149 2.41 21.07 1.74
CA ALA A 149 3.06 21.71 2.88
C ALA A 149 4.57 21.83 2.70
N ILE A 150 5.24 20.79 2.21
CA ILE A 150 6.69 20.79 1.93
C ILE A 150 7.01 21.80 0.81
N TYR A 151 6.29 21.72 -0.30
CA TYR A 151 6.45 22.61 -1.45
C TYR A 151 6.25 24.08 -1.06
N LEU A 152 5.10 24.43 -0.48
CA LEU A 152 4.78 25.81 -0.14
C LEU A 152 5.74 26.37 0.91
N ARG A 153 6.15 25.56 1.90
CA ARG A 153 7.19 25.97 2.86
C ARG A 153 8.50 26.28 2.15
N HIS A 154 8.93 25.44 1.20
CA HIS A 154 10.15 25.68 0.43
C HIS A 154 10.05 26.96 -0.40
N GLU A 155 8.97 27.12 -1.16
CA GLU A 155 8.78 28.28 -2.05
C GLU A 155 8.72 29.60 -1.27
N TYR A 156 7.93 29.65 -0.18
CA TYR A 156 7.82 30.87 0.64
C TYR A 156 9.10 31.18 1.42
N ALA A 157 9.79 30.16 1.94
CA ALA A 157 11.04 30.38 2.67
C ALA A 157 12.16 30.94 1.77
N ASN A 158 12.10 30.68 0.46
CA ASN A 158 13.07 31.16 -0.52
C ASN A 158 12.56 32.33 -1.37
N GLY A 159 11.34 32.83 -1.13
CA GLY A 159 10.76 33.96 -1.86
C GLY A 159 10.51 33.68 -3.34
N LEU A 160 10.22 32.43 -3.70
CA LEU A 160 10.10 31.98 -5.10
C LEU A 160 8.72 32.27 -5.70
N ILE A 161 7.63 32.10 -4.93
CA ILE A 161 6.26 32.34 -5.42
C ILE A 161 5.72 33.71 -5.00
N THR A 162 4.94 34.31 -5.89
CA THR A 162 4.21 35.56 -5.70
C THR A 162 2.69 35.35 -5.79
N SER A 163 1.90 36.36 -5.44
CA SER A 163 0.44 36.31 -5.64
C SER A 163 0.02 36.17 -7.10
N ASN A 164 0.83 36.66 -8.05
CA ASN A 164 0.56 36.51 -9.48
C ASN A 164 0.74 35.05 -9.93
N ASP A 165 1.64 34.28 -9.29
CA ASP A 165 1.82 32.88 -9.62
C ASP A 165 0.56 32.05 -9.29
N TRP A 166 -0.13 32.39 -8.21
CA TRP A 166 -1.42 31.77 -7.87
C TRP A 166 -2.50 32.04 -8.92
N LEU A 167 -2.57 33.27 -9.45
CA LEU A 167 -3.53 33.61 -10.51
C LEU A 167 -3.25 32.79 -11.77
N TRP A 168 -1.99 32.72 -12.22
CA TRP A 168 -1.61 31.97 -13.41
C TRP A 168 -1.77 30.46 -13.23
N ALA A 169 -1.43 29.93 -12.05
CA ALA A 169 -1.70 28.54 -11.68
C ALA A 169 -3.19 28.21 -11.78
N PHE A 170 -4.06 29.08 -11.23
CA PHE A 170 -5.50 28.90 -11.30
C PHE A 170 -6.03 28.96 -12.75
N LEU A 171 -5.61 29.96 -13.54
CA LEU A 171 -6.04 30.09 -14.93
C LEU A 171 -5.61 28.90 -15.79
N TYR A 172 -4.37 28.42 -15.60
CA TYR A 172 -3.86 27.24 -16.30
C TYR A 172 -4.61 25.96 -15.89
N GLY A 173 -4.84 25.76 -14.59
CA GLY A 173 -5.62 24.63 -14.08
C GLY A 173 -7.05 24.64 -14.61
N MET A 174 -7.73 25.78 -14.57
CA MET A 174 -9.09 25.95 -15.10
C MET A 174 -9.16 25.70 -16.60
N ALA A 175 -8.21 26.23 -17.38
CA ALA A 175 -8.15 26.00 -18.83
C ALA A 175 -8.02 24.50 -19.15
N ASN A 176 -7.16 23.77 -18.42
CA ASN A 176 -7.00 22.33 -18.59
C ASN A 176 -8.24 21.55 -18.13
N TYR A 177 -8.89 21.96 -17.04
CA TYR A 177 -10.12 21.34 -16.57
C TYR A 177 -11.25 21.46 -17.61
N LEU A 178 -11.44 22.66 -18.17
CA LEU A 178 -12.41 22.90 -19.25
C LEU A 178 -12.06 22.12 -20.51
N ALA A 179 -10.78 22.06 -20.89
CA ALA A 179 -10.35 21.25 -22.02
C ALA A 179 -10.66 19.74 -21.80
N ALA A 180 -10.28 19.20 -20.64
CA ALA A 180 -10.42 17.79 -20.30
C ALA A 180 -11.88 17.34 -20.11
N PHE A 181 -12.64 18.06 -19.29
CA PHE A 181 -13.96 17.62 -18.83
C PHE A 181 -15.14 18.33 -19.48
N TYR A 182 -14.93 19.44 -20.20
CA TYR A 182 -15.99 20.10 -20.96
C TYR A 182 -15.83 19.89 -22.46
N TYR A 183 -14.67 20.22 -23.04
CA TYR A 183 -14.47 20.12 -24.48
C TYR A 183 -14.29 18.67 -24.95
N LEU A 184 -13.33 17.93 -24.38
CA LEU A 184 -13.09 16.55 -24.82
C LEU A 184 -14.24 15.61 -24.47
N SER A 185 -14.85 15.77 -23.29
CA SER A 185 -15.99 14.95 -22.86
C SER A 185 -17.23 15.10 -23.75
N THR A 186 -17.49 16.30 -24.29
CA THR A 186 -18.63 16.57 -25.17
C THR A 186 -18.42 16.05 -26.60
N HIS A 187 -17.17 15.85 -27.02
CA HIS A 187 -16.82 15.35 -28.36
C HIS A 187 -16.45 13.85 -28.38
N LEU A 188 -16.15 13.26 -27.23
CA LEU A 188 -16.05 11.81 -27.06
C LEU A 188 -17.46 11.19 -27.04
N PRO A 189 -17.60 9.86 -27.27
CA PRO A 189 -18.89 9.18 -27.18
C PRO A 189 -19.36 9.06 -25.72
N GLY A 190 -19.70 10.21 -25.14
CA GLY A 190 -20.05 10.47 -23.75
C GLY A 190 -21.55 10.63 -23.48
N GLY A 191 -22.37 10.44 -24.51
CA GLY A 191 -23.81 10.60 -24.41
C GLY A 191 -24.47 9.55 -23.51
N LYS A 192 -25.75 9.77 -23.19
CA LYS A 192 -26.60 8.86 -22.41
C LYS A 192 -26.72 7.44 -23.00
N ASP A 193 -26.35 7.26 -24.27
CA ASP A 193 -26.33 5.99 -25.01
C ASP A 193 -24.91 5.44 -25.22
N ALA A 194 -23.90 6.00 -24.54
CA ALA A 194 -22.50 5.60 -24.64
C ALA A 194 -22.31 4.13 -24.25
N ARG A 195 -21.52 3.40 -25.05
CA ARG A 195 -21.20 1.97 -24.84
C ARG A 195 -20.24 1.68 -23.68
N TYR A 196 -19.81 2.71 -22.94
CA TYR A 196 -18.72 2.65 -21.96
C TYR A 196 -19.20 3.01 -20.55
N SER A 197 -20.35 2.47 -20.15
CA SER A 197 -20.88 2.66 -18.80
C SER A 197 -19.98 2.04 -17.74
N PHE A 198 -20.05 2.61 -16.54
CA PHE A 198 -19.58 1.90 -15.36
C PHE A 198 -20.38 0.61 -15.16
N THR A 199 -19.72 -0.40 -14.60
CA THR A 199 -20.40 -1.63 -14.19
C THR A 199 -21.28 -1.37 -12.97
N LYS A 200 -22.24 -2.26 -12.73
CA LYS A 200 -23.05 -2.21 -11.51
C LYS A 200 -22.16 -2.24 -10.27
N GLU A 201 -21.13 -3.09 -10.25
CA GLU A 201 -20.17 -3.16 -9.15
C GLU A 201 -19.49 -1.80 -8.89
N GLU A 202 -18.99 -1.12 -9.92
CA GLU A 202 -18.33 0.19 -9.76
C GLU A 202 -19.28 1.28 -9.27
N MET A 203 -20.54 1.25 -9.72
CA MET A 203 -21.57 2.17 -9.24
C MET A 203 -21.98 1.84 -7.80
N ASP A 204 -22.04 0.56 -7.45
CA ASP A 204 -22.43 0.03 -6.14
C ASP A 204 -21.25 -0.01 -5.16
N ARG A 205 -20.01 0.32 -5.55
CA ARG A 205 -18.92 0.65 -4.59
C ARG A 205 -19.24 1.91 -3.77
N PHE A 206 -20.30 2.63 -4.14
CA PHE A 206 -20.94 3.65 -3.34
C PHE A 206 -21.93 3.10 -2.28
N ASP A 207 -22.14 1.78 -2.20
CA ASP A 207 -23.03 1.16 -1.23
C ASP A 207 -22.54 1.45 0.20
N THR A 208 -23.46 1.92 1.02
CA THR A 208 -23.21 2.34 2.40
C THR A 208 -22.79 1.20 3.32
N ASP A 209 -23.07 -0.05 2.93
CA ASP A 209 -22.75 -1.23 3.74
C ASP A 209 -21.26 -1.59 3.70
N ILE A 210 -20.52 -1.13 2.69
CA ILE A 210 -19.08 -1.42 2.54
C ILE A 210 -18.27 -0.79 3.68
N TRP A 211 -18.82 0.24 4.34
CA TRP A 211 -18.23 0.94 5.49
C TRP A 211 -18.62 0.35 6.84
N LEU A 212 -19.45 -0.69 6.88
CA LEU A 212 -19.67 -1.43 8.12
C LEU A 212 -18.33 -2.04 8.56
N PRO A 213 -17.96 -1.96 9.86
CA PRO A 213 -16.73 -2.54 10.35
C PRO A 213 -16.57 -4.02 9.94
N SER A 214 -17.67 -4.77 9.87
CA SER A 214 -17.66 -6.16 9.41
C SER A 214 -17.22 -6.33 7.96
N VAL A 215 -17.65 -5.46 7.04
CA VAL A 215 -17.29 -5.53 5.62
C VAL A 215 -15.84 -5.10 5.41
N TRP A 216 -15.41 -4.03 6.08
CA TRP A 216 -14.00 -3.62 6.07
C TRP A 216 -13.07 -4.66 6.65
N LEU A 217 -13.41 -5.25 7.80
CA LEU A 217 -12.62 -6.31 8.41
C LEU A 217 -12.56 -7.54 7.51
N ALA A 218 -13.64 -7.87 6.80
CA ALA A 218 -13.64 -8.93 5.80
C ALA A 218 -12.70 -8.58 4.63
N TYR A 219 -12.78 -7.37 4.07
CA TYR A 219 -11.91 -6.95 2.99
C TYR A 219 -10.44 -6.92 3.40
N TYR A 220 -10.14 -6.39 4.59
CA TYR A 220 -8.79 -6.38 5.15
C TYR A 220 -8.26 -7.80 5.36
N ARG A 221 -9.08 -8.71 5.89
CA ARG A 221 -8.72 -10.14 5.97
C ARG A 221 -8.43 -10.73 4.59
N GLU A 222 -9.09 -10.31 3.52
CA GLU A 222 -8.79 -10.83 2.18
C GLU A 222 -7.55 -10.19 1.54
N ASN A 223 -7.15 -9.00 1.97
CA ASN A 223 -6.22 -8.14 1.21
C ASN A 223 -5.10 -7.49 2.04
N TRP A 224 -4.90 -7.84 3.32
CA TRP A 224 -3.96 -7.13 4.21
C TRP A 224 -2.55 -6.97 3.63
N TYR A 225 -2.05 -7.97 2.91
CA TYR A 225 -0.73 -7.94 2.27
C TYR A 225 -0.59 -6.84 1.20
N TYR A 226 -1.69 -6.41 0.56
CA TYR A 226 -1.68 -5.23 -0.31
C TYR A 226 -1.60 -3.92 0.49
N PHE A 227 -2.24 -3.86 1.67
CA PHE A 227 -2.05 -2.73 2.59
C PHE A 227 -0.61 -2.69 3.11
N THR A 228 0.01 -3.84 3.38
CA THR A 228 1.44 -3.94 3.69
C THR A 228 2.31 -3.36 2.58
N ALA A 229 2.05 -3.75 1.32
CA ALA A 229 2.79 -3.25 0.16
C ALA A 229 2.62 -1.71 0.03
N ALA A 230 1.40 -1.20 0.20
CA ALA A 230 1.14 0.23 0.21
C ALA A 230 1.86 0.94 1.37
N ALA A 231 1.89 0.35 2.57
CA ALA A 231 2.62 0.88 3.71
C ALA A 231 4.13 0.90 3.49
N PHE A 232 4.70 -0.09 2.79
CA PHE A 232 6.12 -0.09 2.42
C PHE A 232 6.42 1.07 1.48
N VAL A 233 5.59 1.24 0.44
CA VAL A 233 5.71 2.37 -0.49
C VAL A 233 5.62 3.69 0.26
N ALA A 234 4.59 3.90 1.09
CA ALA A 234 4.45 5.08 1.94
C ALA A 234 5.66 5.33 2.84
N SER A 235 6.23 4.28 3.45
CA SER A 235 7.39 4.39 4.33
C SER A 235 8.64 4.85 3.58
N THR A 236 8.82 4.48 2.30
CA THR A 236 9.94 5.00 1.50
C THR A 236 9.84 6.52 1.31
N PHE A 237 8.63 7.07 1.18
CA PHE A 237 8.41 8.53 1.13
C PHE A 237 8.72 9.22 2.44
N VAL A 238 8.20 8.68 3.54
CA VAL A 238 8.48 9.23 4.87
C VAL A 238 9.99 9.25 5.10
N MET A 239 10.71 8.17 4.77
CA MET A 239 12.16 8.13 4.92
C MET A 239 12.89 9.07 3.96
N GLY A 240 12.44 9.23 2.72
CA GLY A 240 13.04 10.14 1.75
C GLY A 240 12.87 11.61 2.12
N PHE A 241 11.65 12.03 2.47
CA PHE A 241 11.30 13.43 2.74
C PHE A 241 11.54 13.86 4.18
N LEU A 242 11.33 12.97 5.15
CA LEU A 242 11.30 13.28 6.57
C LEU A 242 12.34 12.51 7.37
N GLY A 243 13.09 11.59 6.75
CA GLY A 243 14.08 10.76 7.43
C GLY A 243 15.18 11.57 8.12
N HIS A 244 15.52 12.77 7.62
CA HIS A 244 16.52 13.64 8.24
C HIS A 244 16.06 14.27 9.57
N TYR A 245 14.76 14.19 9.90
CA TYR A 245 14.24 14.58 11.21
C TYR A 245 14.32 13.45 12.24
N LEU A 246 14.60 12.22 11.82
CA LEU A 246 14.71 11.06 12.69
C LEU A 246 16.12 10.92 13.24
N SER A 247 16.24 10.46 14.49
CA SER A 247 17.55 10.07 15.04
C SER A 247 18.13 8.86 14.29
N HIS A 248 19.44 8.66 14.37
CA HIS A 248 20.11 7.56 13.68
C HIS A 248 19.53 6.18 14.06
N ILE A 249 19.21 5.98 15.34
CA ILE A 249 18.53 4.76 15.81
C ILE A 249 17.15 4.60 15.16
N GLN A 250 16.34 5.67 15.11
CA GLN A 250 15.02 5.60 14.47
C GLN A 250 15.12 5.27 13.00
N ILE A 251 16.13 5.80 12.29
CA ILE A 251 16.37 5.48 10.88
C ILE A 251 16.61 3.97 10.72
N ILE A 252 17.52 3.39 11.51
CA ILE A 252 17.83 1.95 11.47
C ILE A 252 16.59 1.10 11.75
N LEU A 253 15.85 1.43 12.83
CA LEU A 253 14.67 0.67 13.24
C LEU A 253 13.48 0.85 12.27
N THR A 254 13.39 2.00 11.60
CA THR A 254 12.40 2.22 10.54
C THR A 254 12.74 1.37 9.32
N TYR A 255 14.00 1.30 8.89
CA TYR A 255 14.40 0.38 7.83
C TYR A 255 14.15 -1.08 8.20
N ASN A 256 14.35 -1.48 9.46
CA ASN A 256 14.02 -2.83 9.90
C ASN A 256 12.49 -3.07 9.92
N THR A 257 11.67 -2.03 10.15
CA THR A 257 10.21 -2.09 9.99
C THR A 257 9.82 -2.24 8.52
N MET A 258 10.48 -1.50 7.63
CA MET A 258 10.29 -1.68 6.19
C MET A 258 10.70 -3.08 5.73
N ALA A 259 11.74 -3.67 6.33
CA ALA A 259 12.12 -5.06 6.08
C ALA A 259 11.00 -6.05 6.43
N LEU A 260 10.29 -5.86 7.55
CA LEU A 260 9.09 -6.65 7.88
C LEU A 260 8.01 -6.52 6.80
N LEU A 261 7.77 -5.31 6.30
CA LEU A 261 6.77 -5.09 5.25
C LEU A 261 7.15 -5.83 3.97
N VAL A 262 8.43 -5.78 3.56
CA VAL A 262 8.94 -6.56 2.43
C VAL A 262 8.83 -8.06 2.69
N HIS A 263 9.11 -8.51 3.92
CA HIS A 263 9.00 -9.91 4.30
C HIS A 263 7.59 -10.46 4.11
N GLN A 264 6.58 -9.71 4.55
CA GLN A 264 5.19 -10.06 4.30
C GLN A 264 4.81 -9.98 2.81
N VAL A 265 5.34 -9.02 2.05
CA VAL A 265 5.14 -8.99 0.59
C VAL A 265 5.74 -10.24 -0.06
N GLU A 266 6.90 -10.69 0.40
CA GLU A 266 7.56 -11.90 -0.08
C GLU A 266 6.72 -13.15 0.18
N GLU A 267 6.18 -13.29 1.39
CA GLU A 267 5.38 -14.44 1.81
C GLU A 267 4.02 -14.54 1.12
N TYR A 268 3.37 -13.41 0.82
CA TYR A 268 1.96 -13.38 0.39
C TYR A 268 1.73 -12.91 -1.05
N ILE A 269 2.64 -12.12 -1.62
CA ILE A 269 2.46 -11.55 -2.98
C ILE A 269 3.48 -12.14 -3.96
N LEU A 270 4.78 -11.91 -3.72
CA LEU A 270 5.83 -12.29 -4.67
C LEU A 270 7.12 -12.71 -3.95
N PRO A 271 7.51 -13.98 -4.01
CA PRO A 271 6.93 -15.01 -4.88
C PRO A 271 5.65 -15.66 -4.33
N GLY A 272 5.28 -15.41 -3.06
CA GLY A 272 4.08 -15.94 -2.43
C GLY A 272 4.18 -17.41 -2.03
N GLY A 273 3.22 -17.93 -1.27
CA GLY A 273 3.16 -19.33 -0.85
C GLY A 273 3.57 -19.59 0.61
N GLY A 274 3.92 -18.54 1.37
CA GLY A 274 4.27 -18.62 2.79
C GLY A 274 3.18 -19.27 3.67
N PRO A 275 1.88 -18.94 3.50
CA PRO A 275 0.82 -19.55 4.31
C PRO A 275 0.76 -21.08 4.23
N LEU A 276 1.05 -21.64 3.06
CA LEU A 276 1.07 -23.09 2.88
C LEU A 276 2.23 -23.75 3.64
N VAL A 277 3.39 -23.07 3.75
CA VAL A 277 4.54 -23.55 4.53
C VAL A 277 4.16 -23.72 5.99
N MET A 278 3.40 -22.78 6.55
CA MET A 278 2.95 -22.87 7.95
C MET A 278 2.18 -24.17 8.19
N ASN A 279 1.14 -24.44 7.40
CA ASN A 279 0.28 -25.60 7.64
C ASN A 279 0.97 -26.93 7.33
N VAL A 280 1.67 -27.01 6.20
CA VAL A 280 2.22 -28.28 5.67
C VAL A 280 3.58 -28.61 6.28
N VAL A 281 4.42 -27.61 6.53
CA VAL A 281 5.82 -27.83 6.93
C VAL A 281 5.98 -27.68 8.43
N ILE A 282 5.42 -26.63 9.03
CA ILE A 282 5.56 -26.39 10.47
C ILE A 282 4.60 -27.29 11.27
N TYR A 283 3.35 -27.38 10.83
CA TYR A 283 2.30 -28.14 11.53
C TYR A 283 2.01 -29.53 10.93
N GLU A 284 2.70 -29.91 9.85
CA GLU A 284 2.59 -31.22 9.21
C GLU A 284 1.16 -31.62 8.80
N GLU A 285 0.28 -30.65 8.53
CA GLU A 285 -1.09 -30.92 8.06
C GLU A 285 -1.09 -31.36 6.60
N LYS A 286 -1.80 -32.47 6.31
CA LYS A 286 -1.76 -33.14 5.00
C LYS A 286 -3.07 -33.11 4.24
N SER A 287 -4.19 -32.84 4.92
CA SER A 287 -5.55 -32.94 4.40
C SER A 287 -6.20 -31.56 4.28
N ASP A 288 -6.35 -30.87 5.41
CA ASP A 288 -7.08 -29.59 5.50
C ASP A 288 -6.10 -28.40 5.47
N TYR A 289 -5.01 -28.53 4.73
CA TYR A 289 -3.87 -27.59 4.73
C TYR A 289 -4.22 -26.21 4.17
N ASP A 290 -5.38 -26.04 3.54
CA ASP A 290 -5.88 -24.73 3.10
C ASP A 290 -6.48 -23.91 4.25
N ARG A 291 -6.74 -24.52 5.42
CA ARG A 291 -7.44 -23.85 6.53
C ARG A 291 -7.02 -24.29 7.93
N PHE A 292 -6.21 -25.33 8.06
CA PHE A 292 -5.81 -25.89 9.35
C PHE A 292 -4.29 -26.10 9.45
N PRO A 293 -3.67 -25.78 10.60
CA PRO A 293 -4.25 -25.03 11.72
C PRO A 293 -4.39 -23.53 11.42
N GLY A 294 -3.64 -23.02 10.45
CA GLY A 294 -3.69 -21.64 10.02
C GLY A 294 -4.69 -21.41 8.88
N ASN A 295 -5.72 -20.61 9.13
CA ASN A 295 -6.61 -20.08 8.08
C ASN A 295 -6.34 -18.59 7.84
N LYS A 296 -7.02 -18.01 6.85
CA LYS A 296 -6.83 -16.61 6.46
C LYS A 296 -7.08 -15.62 7.62
N GLN A 297 -8.02 -15.92 8.51
CA GLN A 297 -8.28 -15.11 9.71
C GLN A 297 -7.08 -15.12 10.66
N SER A 298 -6.48 -16.28 10.94
CA SER A 298 -5.24 -16.33 11.74
C SER A 298 -4.10 -15.57 11.05
N MET A 299 -3.90 -15.79 9.75
CA MET A 299 -2.78 -15.19 9.00
C MET A 299 -2.82 -13.66 8.99
N VAL A 300 -3.99 -13.04 8.80
CA VAL A 300 -4.08 -11.58 8.87
C VAL A 300 -3.67 -11.05 10.25
N TRP A 301 -4.05 -11.72 11.34
CA TRP A 301 -3.69 -11.29 12.70
C TRP A 301 -2.23 -11.54 13.03
N VAL A 302 -1.65 -12.66 12.58
CA VAL A 302 -0.21 -12.92 12.73
C VAL A 302 0.62 -11.76 12.19
N ASN A 303 0.25 -11.30 11.00
CA ASN A 303 0.95 -10.22 10.31
C ASN A 303 0.65 -8.83 10.87
N THR A 304 -0.62 -8.57 11.21
CA THR A 304 -1.05 -7.25 11.70
C THR A 304 -0.51 -6.95 13.09
N LEU A 305 -0.42 -7.96 13.97
CA LEU A 305 0.10 -7.79 15.33
C LEU A 305 1.62 -7.53 15.37
N ALA A 306 2.34 -7.83 14.28
CA ALA A 306 3.77 -7.51 14.19
C ALA A 306 4.03 -6.00 14.05
N TYR A 307 3.11 -5.23 13.45
CA TYR A 307 3.29 -3.78 13.25
C TYR A 307 3.44 -2.99 14.55
N PRO A 308 2.54 -3.10 15.56
CA PRO A 308 2.71 -2.34 16.80
C PRO A 308 4.00 -2.70 17.54
N PHE A 309 4.45 -3.96 17.48
CA PHE A 309 5.74 -4.36 18.04
C PHE A 309 6.91 -3.65 17.36
N TYR A 310 6.99 -3.72 16.02
CA TYR A 310 8.06 -3.05 15.26
C TYR A 310 8.02 -1.52 15.42
N LEU A 311 6.84 -0.92 15.35
CA LEU A 311 6.67 0.52 15.50
C LEU A 311 7.01 1.01 16.91
N SER A 312 6.80 0.19 17.95
CA SER A 312 7.14 0.58 19.32
C SER A 312 8.62 0.92 19.48
N ALA A 313 9.52 0.19 18.82
CA ALA A 313 10.94 0.44 18.87
C ALA A 313 11.34 1.74 18.12
N VAL A 314 10.63 2.08 17.04
CA VAL A 314 10.80 3.35 16.30
C VAL A 314 10.29 4.55 17.10
N VAL A 315 9.17 4.38 17.82
CA VAL A 315 8.56 5.43 18.65
C VAL A 315 9.35 5.67 19.94
N PHE A 316 9.96 4.63 20.51
CA PHE A 316 10.76 4.68 21.73
C PHE A 316 12.24 4.33 21.48
N PRO A 317 12.97 5.06 20.62
CA PRO A 317 14.34 4.72 20.22
C PRO A 317 15.36 4.72 21.36
N GLN A 318 15.06 5.41 22.46
CA GLN A 318 15.85 5.44 23.68
C GLN A 318 15.76 4.15 24.51
N LYS A 319 14.78 3.29 24.23
CA LYS A 319 14.63 1.97 24.88
C LYS A 319 15.38 0.94 24.05
N ILE A 320 16.69 0.85 24.24
CA ILE A 320 17.59 0.03 23.42
C ILE A 320 17.15 -1.44 23.36
N TRP A 321 16.63 -1.98 24.46
CA TRP A 321 16.07 -3.33 24.49
C TRP A 321 14.91 -3.56 23.50
N LEU A 322 14.08 -2.55 23.18
CA LEU A 322 13.02 -2.67 22.16
C LEU A 322 13.63 -2.81 20.76
N GLY A 323 14.61 -1.97 20.43
CA GLY A 323 15.32 -2.07 19.14
C GLY A 323 16.10 -3.39 19.02
N LEU A 324 16.71 -3.87 20.11
CA LEU A 324 17.31 -5.19 20.15
C LEU A 324 16.28 -6.30 19.94
N ALA A 325 15.13 -6.25 20.61
CA ALA A 325 14.06 -7.24 20.44
C ALA A 325 13.57 -7.29 18.99
N GLN A 326 13.39 -6.13 18.36
CA GLN A 326 13.01 -6.02 16.96
C GLN A 326 14.06 -6.67 16.03
N CYS A 327 15.36 -6.43 16.30
CA CYS A 327 16.44 -7.04 15.53
C CYS A 327 16.52 -8.56 15.75
N LEU A 328 16.37 -9.02 16.99
CA LEU A 328 16.36 -10.45 17.33
C LEU A 328 15.16 -11.18 16.69
N PHE A 329 14.01 -10.52 16.56
CA PHE A 329 12.88 -11.06 15.81
C PHE A 329 13.23 -11.19 14.33
N GLY A 330 13.91 -10.21 13.73
CA GLY A 330 14.43 -10.33 12.37
C GLY A 330 15.41 -11.51 12.22
N PHE A 331 16.28 -11.73 13.21
CA PHE A 331 17.18 -12.89 13.21
C PHE A 331 16.45 -14.22 13.38
N SER A 332 15.37 -14.28 14.17
CA SER A 332 14.58 -15.52 14.27
C SER A 332 13.96 -15.89 12.91
N GLN A 333 13.62 -14.92 12.06
CA GLN A 333 13.21 -15.18 10.68
C GLN A 333 14.33 -15.79 9.84
N VAL A 334 15.58 -15.35 10.01
CA VAL A 334 16.74 -15.96 9.34
C VAL A 334 16.88 -17.43 9.73
N PHE A 335 16.72 -17.77 11.01
CA PHE A 335 16.76 -19.16 11.46
C PHE A 335 15.55 -19.97 10.95
N ALA A 336 14.35 -19.41 11.03
CA ALA A 336 13.12 -20.08 10.61
C ALA A 336 13.12 -20.35 9.10
N HIS A 337 13.23 -19.30 8.28
CA HIS A 337 13.19 -19.41 6.82
C HIS A 337 14.50 -19.96 6.26
N GLY A 338 15.66 -19.58 6.80
CA GLY A 338 16.96 -19.99 6.26
C GLY A 338 17.33 -21.44 6.55
N LEU A 339 16.95 -21.94 7.73
CA LEU A 339 17.34 -23.26 8.18
C LEU A 339 16.13 -24.19 8.38
N SER A 340 15.26 -23.88 9.35
CA SER A 340 14.22 -24.83 9.79
C SER A 340 13.24 -25.21 8.69
N MET A 341 12.60 -24.24 8.04
CA MET A 341 11.61 -24.48 6.99
C MET A 341 12.25 -25.06 5.73
N ASN A 342 13.43 -24.60 5.35
CA ASN A 342 14.16 -25.13 4.19
C ASN A 342 14.54 -26.61 4.36
N ILE A 343 15.04 -26.99 5.55
CA ILE A 343 15.33 -28.39 5.87
C ILE A 343 14.05 -29.22 5.87
N ALA A 344 13.01 -28.78 6.58
CA ALA A 344 11.76 -29.53 6.71
C ALA A 344 11.03 -29.70 5.37
N ALA A 345 11.03 -28.66 4.52
CA ALA A 345 10.45 -28.71 3.18
C ALA A 345 11.41 -29.26 2.11
N ASN A 346 12.66 -29.58 2.46
CA ASN A 346 13.75 -29.96 1.57
C ASN A 346 13.90 -29.00 0.36
N THR A 347 13.83 -27.70 0.59
CA THR A 347 13.90 -26.65 -0.45
C THR A 347 15.07 -25.72 -0.17
N GLY A 348 15.70 -25.20 -1.23
CA GLY A 348 16.75 -24.17 -1.09
C GLY A 348 16.20 -22.76 -0.82
N TYR A 349 14.89 -22.58 -0.99
CA TYR A 349 14.22 -21.31 -0.78
C TYR A 349 12.76 -21.53 -0.41
N ASN A 350 12.28 -20.70 0.51
CA ASN A 350 10.87 -20.51 0.81
C ASN A 350 10.57 -19.00 0.90
N PRO A 351 9.32 -18.59 0.62
CA PRO A 351 8.90 -17.20 0.75
C PRO A 351 9.19 -16.66 2.15
N GLY A 352 9.89 -15.53 2.23
CA GLY A 352 10.35 -14.88 3.47
C GLY A 352 11.88 -14.96 3.67
N LEU A 353 12.56 -15.84 2.94
CA LEU A 353 14.01 -16.02 3.06
C LEU A 353 14.84 -14.82 2.56
N ALA A 354 14.46 -14.23 1.42
CA ALA A 354 15.26 -13.17 0.82
C ALA A 354 15.24 -11.91 1.68
N SER A 355 14.06 -11.48 2.14
CA SER A 355 13.91 -10.37 3.08
C SER A 355 14.61 -10.63 4.41
N ALA A 356 14.57 -11.87 4.94
CA ALA A 356 15.27 -12.22 6.16
C ALA A 356 16.80 -12.06 6.01
N LEU A 357 17.39 -12.61 4.94
CA LEU A 357 18.84 -12.58 4.70
C LEU A 357 19.35 -11.24 4.21
N LEU A 358 18.63 -10.58 3.31
CA LEU A 358 19.09 -9.37 2.61
C LEU A 358 18.71 -8.08 3.34
N LEU A 359 17.71 -8.11 4.22
CA LEU A 359 17.24 -6.93 4.95
C LEU A 359 17.37 -7.11 6.46
N HIS A 360 16.64 -8.04 7.07
CA HIS A 360 16.63 -8.18 8.53
C HIS A 360 18.03 -8.46 9.10
N LEU A 361 18.79 -9.37 8.50
CA LEU A 361 20.13 -9.74 8.96
C LEU A 361 21.12 -8.56 8.95
N PRO A 362 21.40 -7.90 7.80
CA PRO A 362 22.37 -6.80 7.78
C PRO A 362 21.91 -5.59 8.61
N ILE A 363 20.61 -5.27 8.63
CA ILE A 363 20.10 -4.16 9.43
C ILE A 363 20.24 -4.45 10.93
N GLY A 364 19.91 -5.68 11.37
CA GLY A 364 20.06 -6.09 12.76
C GLY A 364 21.52 -6.12 13.23
N ILE A 365 22.44 -6.60 12.39
CA ILE A 365 23.89 -6.56 12.67
C ILE A 365 24.35 -5.11 12.81
N TYR A 366 23.94 -4.24 11.89
CA TYR A 366 24.31 -2.83 11.92
C TYR A 366 23.76 -2.13 13.18
N TYR A 367 22.52 -2.39 13.57
CA TYR A 367 21.95 -1.86 14.80
C TYR A 367 22.77 -2.25 16.03
N ILE A 368 23.08 -3.55 16.17
CA ILE A 368 23.85 -4.08 17.32
C ILE A 368 25.24 -3.45 17.37
N ALA A 369 25.95 -3.41 16.23
CA ALA A 369 27.25 -2.76 16.14
C ALA A 369 27.17 -1.28 16.55
N TYR A 370 26.18 -0.55 16.02
CA TYR A 370 25.99 0.86 16.34
C TYR A 370 25.77 1.10 17.84
N VAL A 371 24.88 0.36 18.49
CA VAL A 371 24.59 0.56 19.93
C VAL A 371 25.75 0.09 20.82
N GLN A 372 26.56 -0.86 20.36
CA GLN A 372 27.78 -1.29 21.06
C GLN A 372 28.88 -0.24 20.95
N ASP A 373 29.19 0.22 19.73
CA ASP A 373 30.27 1.16 19.45
C ASP A 373 30.06 2.53 20.13
N HIS A 374 28.79 2.92 20.34
CA HIS A 374 28.43 4.16 21.00
C HIS A 374 28.14 3.99 22.50
N GLY A 375 28.36 2.79 23.07
CA GLY A 375 28.15 2.52 24.50
C GLY A 375 26.70 2.71 24.96
N LEU A 376 25.73 2.49 24.07
CA LEU A 376 24.30 2.71 24.34
C LEU A 376 23.62 1.47 24.95
N VAL A 377 24.17 0.28 24.73
CA VAL A 377 23.58 -0.98 25.18
C VAL A 377 24.14 -1.45 26.51
N ALA A 378 23.26 -1.80 27.45
CA ALA A 378 23.60 -2.46 28.70
C ALA A 378 23.28 -3.97 28.67
N VAL A 379 23.84 -4.73 29.60
CA VAL A 379 23.53 -6.18 29.76
C VAL A 379 22.04 -6.40 30.05
N SER A 380 21.41 -5.51 30.82
CA SER A 380 19.97 -5.57 31.08
C SER A 380 19.13 -5.44 29.82
N ASP A 381 19.59 -4.70 28.81
CA ASP A 381 18.86 -4.54 27.55
C ASP A 381 18.78 -5.87 26.79
N TRP A 382 19.84 -6.68 26.83
CA TRP A 382 19.83 -8.02 26.23
C TRP A 382 18.81 -8.94 26.88
N LEU A 383 18.75 -8.96 28.22
CA LEU A 383 17.80 -9.78 28.96
C LEU A 383 16.35 -9.36 28.67
N GLN A 384 16.08 -8.06 28.66
CA GLN A 384 14.77 -7.51 28.33
C GLN A 384 14.39 -7.77 26.87
N ALA A 385 15.35 -7.67 25.95
CA ALA A 385 15.13 -7.94 24.53
C ALA A 385 14.77 -9.41 24.28
N VAL A 386 15.43 -10.35 24.94
CA VAL A 386 15.08 -11.79 24.86
C VAL A 386 13.67 -12.04 25.43
N GLY A 387 13.35 -11.46 26.58
CA GLY A 387 12.01 -11.57 27.16
C GLY A 387 10.93 -11.01 26.23
N ALA A 388 11.18 -9.84 25.62
CA ALA A 388 10.29 -9.20 24.66
C ALA A 388 10.15 -9.99 23.36
N LEU A 389 11.24 -10.59 22.86
CA LEU A 389 11.22 -11.48 21.70
C LEU A 389 10.29 -12.68 21.94
N VAL A 390 10.47 -13.38 23.06
CA VAL A 390 9.66 -14.56 23.41
C VAL A 390 8.19 -14.17 23.53
N ALA A 391 7.90 -13.08 24.26
CA ALA A 391 6.53 -12.58 24.41
C ALA A 391 5.92 -12.23 23.05
N THR A 392 6.68 -11.56 22.17
CA THR A 392 6.23 -11.19 20.83
C THR A 392 5.93 -12.42 20.00
N ILE A 393 6.87 -13.38 19.90
CA ILE A 393 6.66 -14.62 19.13
C ILE A 393 5.38 -15.31 19.57
N ILE A 394 5.14 -15.45 20.88
CA ILE A 394 3.93 -16.08 21.43
C ILE A 394 2.66 -15.31 21.05
N VAL A 395 2.67 -13.99 21.23
CA VAL A 395 1.49 -13.13 20.99
C VAL A 395 1.18 -12.99 19.51
N THR A 396 2.20 -12.94 18.64
CA THR A 396 1.99 -12.72 17.21
C THR A 396 1.75 -14.03 16.46
N ILE A 397 2.34 -15.16 16.84
CA ILE A 397 2.25 -16.40 16.04
C ILE A 397 1.31 -17.45 16.68
N PRO A 398 1.65 -18.13 17.79
CA PRO A 398 0.76 -19.12 18.38
C PRO A 398 -0.61 -18.60 18.78
N VAL A 399 -0.71 -17.41 19.40
CA VAL A 399 -2.00 -16.93 19.92
C VAL A 399 -3.04 -16.77 18.79
N PRO A 400 -2.78 -16.07 17.68
CA PRO A 400 -3.74 -15.97 16.58
C PRO A 400 -4.02 -17.31 15.90
N ILE A 401 -2.99 -18.14 15.69
CA ILE A 401 -3.18 -19.47 15.07
C ILE A 401 -4.12 -20.32 15.92
N LEU A 402 -3.85 -20.45 17.21
CA LEU A 402 -4.65 -21.26 18.12
C LEU A 402 -6.06 -20.67 18.33
N ALA A 403 -6.19 -19.34 18.40
CA ALA A 403 -7.49 -18.68 18.58
C ALA A 403 -8.45 -18.89 17.40
N PHE A 404 -7.91 -19.07 16.19
CA PHE A 404 -8.70 -19.29 14.98
C PHE A 404 -8.50 -20.69 14.36
N CYS A 405 -7.92 -21.63 15.10
CA CYS A 405 -7.63 -22.98 14.62
C CYS A 405 -8.93 -23.77 14.43
N ASP A 406 -9.35 -24.00 13.17
CA ASP A 406 -10.61 -24.68 12.85
C ASP A 406 -10.55 -25.38 11.48
N ARG A 407 -10.81 -26.70 11.46
CA ARG A 407 -10.89 -27.50 10.23
C ARG A 407 -12.10 -27.15 9.38
N ASN A 408 -13.14 -26.58 9.97
CA ASN A 408 -14.35 -26.15 9.26
C ASN A 408 -14.37 -24.64 8.99
N SER A 409 -13.21 -23.96 9.11
CA SER A 409 -13.13 -22.51 8.94
C SER A 409 -13.73 -22.05 7.61
N ALA A 410 -14.56 -21.01 7.67
CA ALA A 410 -15.15 -20.36 6.51
C ALA A 410 -14.14 -19.49 5.73
N TYR A 411 -12.89 -19.40 6.21
CA TYR A 411 -11.86 -18.51 5.67
C TYR A 411 -10.63 -19.28 5.16
N PRO A 412 -10.77 -20.19 4.19
CA PRO A 412 -9.63 -20.93 3.64
C PRO A 412 -8.70 -20.01 2.85
N LEU A 413 -7.43 -20.42 2.76
CA LEU A 413 -6.47 -19.91 1.82
C LEU A 413 -6.93 -20.27 0.40
N THR A 414 -6.82 -19.31 -0.52
CA THR A 414 -7.14 -19.54 -1.92
C THR A 414 -6.05 -20.38 -2.59
N GLN A 415 -6.41 -21.07 -3.68
CA GLN A 415 -5.43 -21.80 -4.50
C GLN A 415 -4.29 -20.89 -4.98
N LYS A 416 -4.58 -19.62 -5.32
CA LYS A 416 -3.56 -18.64 -5.72
C LYS A 416 -2.56 -18.37 -4.59
N GLU A 417 -3.03 -18.15 -3.37
CA GLU A 417 -2.19 -17.89 -2.19
C GLU A 417 -1.32 -19.11 -1.84
N MET A 418 -1.84 -20.33 -2.02
CA MET A 418 -1.08 -21.57 -1.78
C MET A 418 -0.10 -21.93 -2.90
N SER A 419 -0.41 -21.54 -4.14
CA SER A 419 0.40 -21.90 -5.32
C SER A 419 1.53 -20.92 -5.61
N GLY A 420 1.66 -19.85 -4.81
CA GLY A 420 2.80 -18.94 -4.87
C GLY A 420 4.13 -19.70 -4.83
N PHE A 421 5.10 -19.25 -5.61
CA PHE A 421 6.38 -19.94 -5.84
C PHE A 421 6.27 -21.45 -6.19
N ASP A 422 5.17 -21.89 -6.79
CA ASP A 422 4.89 -23.30 -7.11
C ASP A 422 4.91 -24.23 -5.88
N MET A 423 4.67 -23.69 -4.68
CA MET A 423 4.82 -24.42 -3.42
C MET A 423 3.88 -25.61 -3.32
N LEU A 424 2.63 -25.46 -3.77
CA LEU A 424 1.65 -26.55 -3.76
C LEU A 424 2.13 -27.77 -4.57
N ASN A 425 2.64 -27.56 -5.79
CA ASN A 425 3.12 -28.66 -6.62
C ASN A 425 4.41 -29.26 -6.06
N LYS A 426 5.32 -28.44 -5.52
CA LYS A 426 6.53 -28.92 -4.84
C LYS A 426 6.18 -29.84 -3.67
N PHE A 427 5.17 -29.50 -2.88
CA PHE A 427 4.76 -30.31 -1.73
C PHE A 427 4.02 -31.58 -2.15
N LYS A 428 3.18 -31.52 -3.19
CA LYS A 428 2.59 -32.72 -3.81
C LYS A 428 3.66 -33.68 -4.33
N ALA A 429 4.63 -33.18 -5.09
CA ALA A 429 5.71 -33.98 -5.67
C ALA A 429 6.59 -34.65 -4.61
N LYS A 430 6.65 -34.07 -3.40
CA LYS A 430 7.40 -34.62 -2.25
C LYS A 430 6.56 -35.53 -1.35
N GLY A 431 5.29 -35.77 -1.68
CA GLY A 431 4.39 -36.59 -0.86
C GLY A 431 4.08 -35.98 0.52
N LEU A 432 4.20 -34.65 0.65
CA LEU A 432 3.88 -33.95 1.90
C LEU A 432 2.38 -33.77 2.09
N LEU A 433 1.59 -33.95 1.04
CA LEU A 433 0.15 -33.78 1.02
C LEU A 433 -0.55 -35.09 0.70
N ASN A 434 -1.71 -35.31 1.32
CA ASN A 434 -2.59 -36.38 0.90
C ASN A 434 -3.25 -35.96 -0.40
N LEU A 435 -2.93 -36.64 -1.49
CA LEU A 435 -3.71 -36.57 -2.72
C LEU A 435 -5.04 -37.27 -2.43
N GLY A 436 -5.99 -36.55 -1.83
CA GLY A 436 -7.37 -36.98 -1.77
C GLY A 436 -7.80 -37.31 -3.20
N ARG A 437 -8.39 -38.50 -3.40
CA ARG A 437 -8.84 -39.02 -4.71
C ARG A 437 -9.37 -37.88 -5.57
N GLU A 438 -8.56 -37.40 -6.51
CA GLU A 438 -9.11 -36.71 -7.66
C GLU A 438 -10.05 -37.73 -8.27
N THR A 439 -11.34 -37.43 -8.24
CA THR A 439 -12.35 -38.17 -8.98
C THR A 439 -11.85 -38.21 -10.42
N LEU A 440 -11.29 -39.35 -10.81
CA LEU A 440 -11.14 -39.79 -12.19
C LEU A 440 -12.56 -39.83 -12.75
N GLY A 441 -13.02 -38.68 -13.24
CA GLY A 441 -14.13 -38.59 -14.16
C GLY A 441 -13.56 -38.86 -15.55
N ASP A 442 -13.43 -40.13 -15.88
CA ASP A 442 -13.53 -40.61 -17.25
C ASP A 442 -15.01 -40.84 -17.60
#